data_AF-A0A6G2PQP1-F1
#
_entry.id   AF-A0A6G2PQP1-F1
#
_cell.length_a   1.000
_cell.length_b   1.000
_cell.length_c   1.000
_cell.angle_alpha   90.00
_cell.angle_beta   90.00
_cell.angle_gamma   90.00
#
_symmetry.space_group_name_H-M   'P 1'
#
loop_
_entity.id
_entity.type
_entity.pdbx_description
1 polymer ?
#
loop_
_entity_poly.entity_id
_entity_poly.type
_entity_poly.pdbx_seq_one_letter_code
_entity_poly.pdbx_strand_id
1 'polypeptide(L)'
;ANNASDKGDYLIGEKIDINGDGTPLRYMDQPSKDGASADYWSSDVGDLDVHYSSGVANHFFYLLSEGSGAKTINGVSYDSPTYDGSTVTGISRAKALQIWYKALTEYFTSTTDYAAARQGTLQAAADLYGSASDEYNAVAAAWSAVNVN
;
A
#
# COMPACT_ATOMS: atom_id res chain seq x y z
N ALA A 1 -13.34 -5.21 13.98
CA ALA A 1 -13.91 -5.22 12.62
C ALA A 1 -14.36 -6.63 12.29
N ASN A 2 -15.66 -6.94 12.43
CA ASN A 2 -16.26 -8.24 12.09
C ASN A 2 -17.61 -7.99 11.39
N ASN A 3 -17.62 -7.15 10.36
CA ASN A 3 -18.81 -6.91 9.57
C ASN A 3 -18.98 -8.06 8.58
N ALA A 4 -20.07 -8.83 8.71
CA ALA A 4 -20.32 -9.97 7.82
C ALA A 4 -20.76 -9.53 6.41
N SER A 5 -21.37 -8.35 6.29
CA SER A 5 -21.83 -7.78 5.02
C SER A 5 -20.71 -7.08 4.24
N ASP A 6 -19.62 -6.78 4.92
CA ASP A 6 -18.46 -6.10 4.37
C ASP A 6 -17.19 -6.59 5.09
N LYS A 7 -16.68 -7.72 4.61
CA LYS A 7 -15.48 -8.32 5.17
C LYS A 7 -14.29 -7.50 4.70
N GLY A 8 -13.41 -7.13 5.63
CA GLY A 8 -12.28 -6.27 5.31
C GLY A 8 -11.46 -6.79 4.15
N ASP A 9 -11.40 -6.00 3.09
CA ASP A 9 -10.67 -6.24 1.87
C ASP A 9 -9.75 -5.04 1.58
N TYR A 10 -9.25 -4.92 0.36
CA TYR A 10 -8.36 -3.86 -0.11
C TYR A 10 -9.00 -3.00 -1.21
N LEU A 11 -10.32 -3.00 -1.26
CA LEU A 11 -11.12 -2.10 -2.08
C LEU A 11 -11.51 -0.88 -1.24
N ILE A 12 -11.70 0.26 -1.91
CA ILE A 12 -12.12 1.49 -1.25
C ILE A 12 -13.42 1.94 -1.92
N GLY A 13 -14.50 2.01 -1.16
CA GLY A 13 -15.77 2.62 -1.61
C GLY A 13 -16.69 1.71 -2.42
N GLU A 14 -16.47 0.40 -2.39
CA GLU A 14 -17.28 -0.61 -3.08
C GLU A 14 -18.71 -0.71 -2.54
N LYS A 15 -18.96 -0.43 -1.25
CA LYS A 15 -20.35 -0.43 -0.72
C LYS A 15 -21.16 0.81 -1.06
N ILE A 16 -20.52 1.97 -1.20
CA ILE A 16 -21.24 3.22 -1.49
C ILE A 16 -21.62 3.31 -2.97
N ASP A 17 -20.91 2.58 -3.85
CA ASP A 17 -21.18 2.49 -5.29
C ASP A 17 -21.33 3.87 -5.95
N ILE A 18 -20.33 4.74 -5.74
CA ILE A 18 -20.32 6.11 -6.27
C ILE A 18 -20.44 6.13 -7.80
N ASN A 19 -19.92 5.10 -8.48
CA ASN A 19 -19.97 4.96 -9.93
C ASN A 19 -21.32 4.42 -10.43
N GLY A 20 -22.10 3.76 -9.57
CA GLY A 20 -23.39 3.16 -9.90
C GLY A 20 -23.30 1.89 -10.76
N ASP A 21 -22.12 1.27 -10.82
CA ASP A 21 -21.81 0.11 -11.64
C ASP A 21 -21.25 -1.08 -10.81
N GLY A 22 -21.20 -0.93 -9.49
CA GLY A 22 -20.69 -1.94 -8.56
C GLY A 22 -19.17 -2.03 -8.50
N THR A 23 -18.43 -1.17 -9.22
CA THR A 23 -16.97 -1.08 -9.08
C THR A 23 -16.58 -0.27 -7.84
N PRO A 24 -15.48 -0.63 -7.15
CA PRO A 24 -14.93 0.20 -6.09
C PRO A 24 -14.42 1.54 -6.64
N LEU A 25 -14.38 2.54 -5.76
CA LEU A 25 -13.81 3.84 -6.09
C LEU A 25 -12.29 3.76 -6.31
N ARG A 26 -11.58 2.97 -5.49
CA ARG A 26 -10.12 2.74 -5.63
C ARG A 26 -9.74 1.31 -5.26
N TYR A 27 -8.55 0.94 -5.72
CA TYR A 27 -7.92 -0.37 -5.49
C TYR A 27 -6.58 -0.15 -4.81
N MET A 28 -6.26 -0.95 -3.79
CA MET A 28 -4.93 -0.89 -3.19
C MET A 28 -3.94 -1.88 -3.83
N ASP A 29 -4.38 -2.96 -4.48
CA ASP A 29 -3.49 -3.98 -5.06
C ASP A 29 -2.90 -3.59 -6.41
N GLN A 30 -3.64 -2.80 -7.19
CA GLN A 30 -3.23 -2.20 -8.46
C GLN A 30 -4.07 -0.93 -8.66
N PRO A 31 -3.64 0.22 -8.09
CA PRO A 31 -4.38 1.48 -8.14
C PRO A 31 -4.93 1.87 -9.51
N SER A 32 -4.18 1.65 -10.59
CA SER A 32 -4.55 2.01 -11.96
C SER A 32 -5.80 1.31 -12.49
N LYS A 33 -6.33 0.30 -11.77
CA LYS A 33 -7.64 -0.31 -12.06
C LYS A 33 -8.79 0.68 -12.00
N ASP A 34 -8.65 1.80 -11.28
CA ASP A 34 -9.63 2.89 -11.29
C ASP A 34 -9.49 3.83 -12.51
N GLY A 35 -8.47 3.62 -13.35
CA GLY A 35 -8.19 4.38 -14.57
C GLY A 35 -7.41 5.68 -14.37
N ALA A 36 -7.05 6.07 -13.15
CA ALA A 36 -6.41 7.36 -12.86
C ALA A 36 -5.28 7.31 -11.82
N SER A 37 -5.38 6.44 -10.81
CA SER A 37 -4.39 6.35 -9.74
C SER A 37 -3.08 5.74 -10.20
N ALA A 38 -1.97 6.21 -9.63
CA ALA A 38 -0.64 5.72 -9.97
C ALA A 38 -0.31 4.42 -9.22
N ASP A 39 0.11 3.38 -9.96
CA ASP A 39 0.61 2.14 -9.36
C ASP A 39 2.00 2.31 -8.72
N TYR A 40 2.82 3.18 -9.32
CA TYR A 40 4.25 3.31 -9.03
C TYR A 40 4.65 4.78 -8.99
N TRP A 41 5.70 5.06 -8.23
CA TRP A 41 6.29 6.39 -8.18
C TRP A 41 7.02 6.75 -9.49
N SER A 42 6.85 7.99 -9.91
CA SER A 42 7.64 8.68 -10.93
C SER A 42 7.70 10.17 -10.60
N SER A 43 8.50 10.95 -11.32
CA SER A 43 8.52 12.41 -11.17
C SER A 43 7.14 13.06 -11.40
N ASP A 44 6.34 12.46 -12.29
CA ASP A 44 5.08 13.04 -12.76
C ASP A 44 3.94 12.80 -11.74
N VAL A 45 4.13 11.87 -10.79
CA VAL A 45 3.15 11.62 -9.72
C VAL A 45 2.93 12.86 -8.85
N GLY A 46 3.92 13.75 -8.75
CA GLY A 46 3.80 15.01 -8.00
C GLY A 46 2.78 16.00 -8.58
N ASP A 47 2.44 15.86 -9.86
CA ASP A 47 1.49 16.73 -10.57
C ASP A 47 0.05 16.18 -10.57
N LEU A 48 -0.15 14.96 -10.07
CA LEU A 48 -1.47 14.35 -9.97
C LEU A 48 -2.25 14.94 -8.78
N ASP A 49 -3.59 14.96 -8.92
CA ASP A 49 -4.46 15.17 -7.76
C ASP A 49 -4.13 14.16 -6.66
N VAL A 50 -4.20 14.60 -5.41
CA VAL A 50 -3.79 13.83 -4.23
C VAL A 50 -4.51 12.48 -4.11
N HIS A 51 -5.72 12.39 -4.66
CA HIS A 51 -6.48 11.15 -4.67
C HIS A 51 -5.87 10.10 -5.61
N TYR A 52 -5.20 10.51 -6.68
CA TYR A 52 -4.57 9.62 -7.66
C TYR A 52 -3.11 9.33 -7.32
N SER A 53 -2.37 10.32 -6.80
CA SER A 53 -1.02 10.08 -6.28
C SER A 53 -1.05 9.17 -5.05
N SER A 54 -2.12 9.18 -4.25
CA SER A 54 -2.30 8.24 -3.14
C SER A 54 -2.16 6.76 -3.54
N GLY A 55 -2.38 6.43 -4.81
CA GLY A 55 -2.20 5.09 -5.37
C GLY A 55 -0.87 4.45 -4.99
N VAL A 56 0.25 5.18 -5.07
CA VAL A 56 1.59 4.65 -4.76
C VAL A 56 1.68 4.13 -3.31
N ALA A 57 1.13 4.90 -2.36
CA ALA A 57 1.13 4.51 -0.95
C ALA A 57 0.10 3.39 -0.65
N ASN A 58 -1.04 3.39 -1.36
CA ASN A 58 -2.00 2.29 -1.29
C ASN A 58 -1.37 0.97 -1.76
N HIS A 59 -0.66 1.02 -2.88
CA HIS A 59 0.03 -0.12 -3.46
C HIS A 59 1.16 -0.64 -2.57
N PHE A 60 1.97 0.27 -2.03
CA PHE A 60 2.97 -0.06 -1.02
C PHE A 60 2.34 -0.82 0.17
N PHE A 61 1.23 -0.31 0.71
CA PHE A 61 0.60 -0.92 1.89
C PHE A 61 0.02 -2.30 1.58
N TYR A 62 -0.58 -2.50 0.41
CA TYR A 62 -1.03 -3.82 -0.04
C TYR A 62 0.16 -4.79 -0.15
N LEU A 63 1.22 -4.42 -0.86
CA LEU A 63 2.41 -5.26 -1.07
C LEU A 63 3.08 -5.63 0.26
N LEU A 64 3.24 -4.66 1.17
CA LEU A 64 3.78 -4.93 2.50
C LEU A 64 2.90 -5.90 3.29
N SER A 65 1.58 -5.76 3.19
CA SER A 65 0.65 -6.60 3.93
C SER A 65 0.57 -8.02 3.37
N GLU A 66 0.38 -8.14 2.07
CA GLU A 66 -0.12 -9.35 1.42
C GLU A 66 0.88 -9.99 0.45
N GLY A 67 1.89 -9.24 0.01
CA GLY A 67 2.84 -9.65 -1.03
C GLY A 67 2.31 -9.39 -2.44
N SER A 68 3.16 -9.66 -3.43
CA SER A 68 2.81 -9.53 -4.85
C SER A 68 2.16 -10.81 -5.39
N GLY A 69 1.54 -10.70 -6.57
CA GLY A 69 0.93 -11.80 -7.31
C GLY A 69 -0.49 -12.16 -6.85
N ALA A 70 -0.97 -13.28 -7.39
CA ALA A 70 -2.35 -13.71 -7.23
C ALA A 70 -2.68 -14.14 -5.79
N LYS A 71 -3.76 -13.58 -5.23
CA LYS A 71 -4.24 -13.89 -3.87
C LYS A 71 -5.74 -13.69 -3.75
N THR A 72 -6.42 -14.55 -2.99
CA THR A 72 -7.81 -14.31 -2.61
C THR A 72 -7.91 -13.99 -1.13
N ILE A 73 -8.48 -12.84 -0.79
CA ILE A 73 -8.67 -12.38 0.59
C ILE A 73 -10.15 -12.11 0.79
N ASN A 74 -10.76 -12.82 1.75
CA ASN A 74 -12.17 -12.66 2.11
C ASN A 74 -13.18 -12.74 0.94
N GLY A 75 -12.81 -13.41 -0.16
CA GLY A 75 -13.64 -13.58 -1.35
C GLY A 75 -13.35 -12.61 -2.48
N VAL A 76 -12.43 -11.67 -2.30
CA VAL A 76 -11.94 -10.77 -3.36
C VAL A 76 -10.63 -11.33 -3.92
N SER A 77 -10.54 -11.41 -5.24
CA SER A 77 -9.34 -11.85 -5.94
C SER A 77 -8.48 -10.67 -6.34
N TYR A 78 -7.19 -10.77 -6.03
CA TYR A 78 -6.15 -9.80 -6.30
C TYR A 78 -5.06 -10.45 -7.14
N ASP A 79 -4.34 -9.64 -7.91
CA ASP A 79 -3.12 -10.05 -8.62
C ASP A 79 -2.22 -8.81 -8.71
N SER A 80 -1.43 -8.58 -7.67
CA SER A 80 -0.72 -7.32 -7.47
C SER A 80 0.64 -7.33 -8.16
N PRO A 81 0.90 -6.41 -9.10
CA PRO A 81 2.16 -6.35 -9.81
C PRO A 81 3.25 -5.64 -8.99
N THR A 82 4.49 -5.72 -9.46
CA THR A 82 5.61 -4.91 -8.96
C THR A 82 6.27 -4.18 -10.12
N TYR A 83 6.83 -3.01 -9.87
CA TYR A 83 7.41 -2.15 -10.90
C TYR A 83 8.47 -2.87 -11.76
N ASP A 84 9.28 -3.71 -11.13
CA ASP A 84 10.41 -4.42 -11.75
C ASP A 84 10.16 -5.93 -11.98
N GLY A 85 8.95 -6.42 -11.70
CA GLY A 85 8.61 -7.83 -11.77
C GLY A 85 9.20 -8.70 -10.64
N SER A 86 9.78 -8.09 -9.61
CA SER A 86 10.24 -8.78 -8.41
C SER A 86 9.08 -9.39 -7.61
N THR A 87 9.40 -10.34 -6.73
CA THR A 87 8.42 -10.93 -5.79
C THR A 87 8.54 -10.29 -4.41
N VAL A 88 7.42 -9.81 -3.87
CA VAL A 88 7.34 -9.30 -2.50
C VAL A 88 6.62 -10.31 -1.62
N THR A 89 7.21 -10.66 -0.47
CA THR A 89 6.55 -11.48 0.55
C THR A 89 5.94 -10.56 1.61
N GLY A 90 4.62 -10.63 1.82
CA GLY A 90 3.91 -9.79 2.78
C GLY A 90 4.13 -10.22 4.24
N ILE A 91 4.04 -9.26 5.17
CA ILE A 91 4.23 -9.45 6.62
C ILE A 91 2.93 -9.46 7.41
N SER A 92 1.80 -9.65 6.74
CA SER A 92 0.42 -9.48 7.22
C SER A 92 0.00 -8.02 7.43
N ARG A 93 -1.30 -7.77 7.22
CA ARG A 93 -1.95 -6.48 7.51
C ARG A 93 -1.72 -5.97 8.94
N ALA A 94 -1.64 -6.87 9.92
CA ALA A 94 -1.50 -6.48 11.33
C ALA A 94 -0.14 -5.84 11.63
N LYS A 95 0.94 -6.33 11.01
CA LYS A 95 2.27 -5.73 11.16
C LYS A 95 2.42 -4.49 10.29
N ALA A 96 1.94 -4.54 9.04
CA ALA A 96 1.92 -3.39 8.14
C ALA A 96 1.22 -2.18 8.77
N LEU A 97 0.07 -2.40 9.43
CA LEU A 97 -0.67 -1.36 10.16
C LEU A 97 0.17 -0.74 11.30
N GLN A 98 0.88 -1.55 12.08
CA GLN A 98 1.71 -1.05 13.18
C GLN A 98 2.86 -0.17 12.67
N ILE A 99 3.53 -0.61 11.59
CA ILE A 99 4.61 0.14 10.95
C ILE A 99 4.08 1.46 10.39
N TRP A 100 3.00 1.42 9.61
CA TRP A 100 2.43 2.62 9.01
C TRP A 100 1.95 3.61 10.06
N TYR A 101 1.26 3.13 11.09
CA TYR A 101 0.76 3.98 12.19
C TYR A 101 1.91 4.65 12.93
N LYS A 102 2.95 3.89 13.32
CA LYS A 102 4.12 4.46 14.01
C LYS A 102 4.82 5.49 13.12
N ALA A 103 5.02 5.19 11.84
CA ALA A 103 5.64 6.13 10.91
C ALA A 103 4.84 7.43 10.77
N LEU A 104 3.52 7.31 10.61
CA LEU A 104 2.60 8.44 10.52
C LEU A 104 2.64 9.34 11.77
N THR A 105 2.73 8.76 12.97
CA THR A 105 2.62 9.53 14.21
C THR A 105 3.94 10.04 14.76
N GLU A 106 5.07 9.44 14.39
CA GLU A 106 6.37 9.75 15.01
C GLU A 106 7.43 10.27 14.03
N TYR A 107 7.38 9.91 12.74
CA TYR A 107 8.43 10.29 11.78
C TYR A 107 7.92 11.16 10.64
N PHE A 108 6.64 11.03 10.27
CA PHE A 108 6.07 11.87 9.21
C PHE A 108 5.83 13.29 9.73
N THR A 109 6.00 14.26 8.82
CA THR A 109 5.79 15.68 9.07
C THR A 109 4.83 16.23 8.01
N SER A 110 4.48 17.52 8.11
CA SER A 110 3.63 18.19 7.13
C SER A 110 4.25 18.27 5.71
N THR A 111 5.52 17.92 5.55
CA THR A 111 6.25 17.98 4.27
C THR A 111 6.81 16.62 3.85
N THR A 112 6.31 15.51 4.42
CA THR A 112 6.75 14.17 4.03
C THR A 112 6.38 13.89 2.58
N ASP A 113 7.39 13.60 1.76
CA ASP A 113 7.26 13.03 0.42
C ASP A 113 7.45 11.49 0.46
N TYR A 114 7.45 10.82 -0.70
CA TYR A 114 7.61 9.36 -0.76
C TYR A 114 8.99 8.88 -0.27
N ALA A 115 10.06 9.62 -0.55
CA ALA A 115 11.40 9.24 -0.10
C ALA A 115 11.49 9.32 1.43
N ALA A 116 10.95 10.39 2.03
CA ALA A 116 10.82 10.53 3.47
C ALA A 116 9.85 9.49 4.07
N ALA A 117 8.77 9.13 3.37
CA ALA A 117 7.85 8.09 3.80
C ALA A 117 8.52 6.71 3.87
N ARG A 118 9.37 6.38 2.89
CA ARG A 118 10.24 5.20 2.92
C ARG A 118 11.17 5.21 4.13
N GLN A 119 11.87 6.31 4.36
CA GLN A 119 12.76 6.43 5.53
C GLN A 119 12.00 6.28 6.85
N GLY A 120 10.86 6.95 7.01
CA GLY A 120 10.05 6.87 8.24
C GLY A 120 9.49 5.48 8.50
N THR A 121 9.03 4.77 7.46
CA THR A 121 8.54 3.38 7.63
C THR A 121 9.66 2.38 7.89
N LEU A 122 10.85 2.57 7.31
CA LEU A 122 12.03 1.77 7.66
C LEU A 122 12.44 2.00 9.11
N GLN A 123 12.45 3.26 9.58
CA GLN A 123 12.73 3.55 10.99
C GLN A 123 11.67 2.95 11.91
N ALA A 124 10.39 3.02 11.54
CA ALA A 124 9.31 2.38 12.30
C ALA A 124 9.48 0.86 12.40
N ALA A 125 9.85 0.20 11.29
CA ALA A 125 10.12 -1.24 11.29
C ALA A 125 11.36 -1.59 12.14
N ALA A 126 12.42 -0.78 12.06
CA ALA A 126 13.60 -0.95 12.89
C ALA A 126 13.29 -0.83 14.38
N ASP A 127 12.47 0.14 14.78
CA ASP A 127 12.11 0.36 16.18
C ASP A 127 11.16 -0.72 16.73
N LEU A 128 10.27 -1.26 15.89
CA LEU A 128 9.32 -2.30 16.28
C LEU A 128 9.91 -3.71 16.27
N TYR A 129 10.78 -4.01 15.31
CA TYR A 129 11.22 -5.37 15.00
C TYR A 129 12.74 -5.54 14.89
N GLY A 130 13.50 -4.44 14.76
CA GLY A 130 14.95 -4.43 14.57
C GLY A 130 15.35 -4.19 13.10
N SER A 131 16.50 -3.54 12.87
CA SER A 131 16.98 -3.18 11.52
C SER A 131 17.43 -4.37 10.66
N ALA A 132 17.63 -5.54 11.27
CA ALA A 132 17.95 -6.79 10.56
C ALA A 132 16.73 -7.74 10.45
N SER A 133 15.53 -7.26 10.78
CA SER A 133 14.31 -8.06 10.79
C SER A 133 13.76 -8.29 9.38
N ASP A 134 12.94 -9.34 9.25
CA ASP A 134 12.19 -9.61 8.02
C ASP A 134 11.22 -8.46 7.70
N GLU A 135 10.66 -7.81 8.72
CA GLU A 135 9.76 -6.65 8.56
C GLU A 135 10.49 -5.44 7.98
N TYR A 136 11.70 -5.13 8.45
CA TYR A 136 12.51 -4.05 7.89
C TYR A 136 12.82 -4.31 6.41
N ASN A 137 13.24 -5.54 6.10
CA ASN A 137 13.53 -5.94 4.72
C ASN A 137 12.27 -5.92 3.84
N ALA A 138 11.11 -6.32 4.37
CA ALA A 138 9.84 -6.27 3.64
C ALA A 138 9.38 -4.84 3.36
N VAL A 139 9.59 -3.89 4.28
CA VAL A 139 9.33 -2.46 4.02
C VAL A 139 10.21 -1.95 2.88
N ALA A 140 11.51 -2.26 2.90
CA ALA A 140 12.42 -1.88 1.82
C ALA A 140 11.97 -2.47 0.47
N ALA A 141 11.61 -3.76 0.45
CA ALA A 141 11.16 -4.46 -0.74
C ALA A 141 9.83 -3.89 -1.29
N ALA A 142 8.85 -3.64 -0.43
CA ALA A 142 7.55 -3.10 -0.83
C ALA A 142 7.67 -1.68 -1.41
N TRP A 143 8.53 -0.82 -0.85
CA TRP A 143 8.77 0.51 -1.42
C TRP A 143 9.48 0.43 -2.78
N SER A 144 10.49 -0.44 -2.90
CA SER A 144 11.19 -0.65 -4.17
C SER A 144 10.25 -1.22 -5.25
N ALA A 145 9.31 -2.08 -4.86
CA ALA A 145 8.27 -2.61 -5.75
C ALA A 145 7.29 -1.54 -6.25
N VAL A 146 7.20 -0.38 -5.57
CA VAL A 146 6.48 0.81 -6.06
C VAL A 146 7.40 1.90 -6.58
N ASN A 147 8.63 1.55 -6.94
CA ASN A 147 9.65 2.43 -7.51
C ASN A 147 10.12 3.58 -6.59
N VAL A 148 10.03 3.42 -5.27
CA VAL A 148 10.60 4.36 -4.29
C VAL A 148 11.81 3.70 -3.64
N ASN A 149 13.02 4.23 -3.88
CA ASN A 149 14.29 3.60 -3.50
C ASN A 149 15.11 4.43 -2.51
#